data_AF-A0A7C3J210-F1
#
_entry.id   AF-A0A7C3J210-F1
#
_cell.length_a   1.000
_cell.length_b   1.000
_cell.length_c   1.000
_cell.angle_alpha   90.00
_cell.angle_beta   90.00
_cell.angle_gamma   90.00
#
_symmetry.space_group_name_H-M   'P 1'
#
loop_
_entity.id
_entity.type
_entity.pdbx_description
1 polymer ?
#
loop_
_entity_poly.entity_id
_entity_poly.type
_entity_poly.pdbx_seq_one_letter_code
_entity_poly.pdbx_strand_id
1 'polypeptide(L)'
;MSTYDMLHKYSKEASQIVRFVYFRSLPRAEQELPPMKNKLSGLGDVGRGFYDALRGIYTAAKDRDLSSYFMKLYRHGDPDQISSLSDRFKQDAYRSTTDEYERGYLIAWEIAMKTLSDLKREYPDYPMKDEPQQSKVEKAEEQSDFDVQPRKKPKAKERDRSG
;
A
#
# COMPACT_ATOMS: atom_id res chain seq x y z
N MET A 1 -12.53 -30.37 2.91
CA MET A 1 -11.64 -29.47 2.14
C MET A 1 -10.85 -28.67 3.15
N SER A 2 -9.52 -28.65 3.07
CA SER A 2 -8.71 -27.88 4.02
C SER A 2 -8.96 -26.37 3.84
N THR A 3 -8.81 -25.58 4.91
CA THR A 3 -8.83 -24.09 4.83
C THR A 3 -7.85 -23.59 3.76
N TYR A 4 -6.71 -24.26 3.63
CA TYR A 4 -5.71 -23.99 2.61
C TYR A 4 -6.26 -24.16 1.19
N ASP A 5 -6.87 -25.32 0.88
CA ASP A 5 -7.47 -25.58 -0.44
C ASP A 5 -8.59 -24.59 -0.75
N MET A 6 -9.36 -24.22 0.29
CA MET A 6 -10.47 -23.29 0.18
C MET A 6 -10.03 -21.88 -0.18
N LEU A 7 -8.91 -21.38 0.37
CA LEU A 7 -8.41 -20.04 0.08
C LEU A 7 -7.57 -20.00 -1.20
N HIS A 8 -6.83 -21.07 -1.51
CA HIS A 8 -6.03 -21.14 -2.74
C HIS A 8 -6.87 -21.15 -4.02
N LYS A 9 -8.18 -21.42 -3.95
CA LYS A 9 -9.09 -21.20 -5.09
C LYS A 9 -9.17 -19.73 -5.53
N TYR A 10 -8.79 -18.78 -4.66
CA TYR A 10 -8.72 -17.34 -4.97
C TYR A 10 -7.29 -16.86 -5.26
N SER A 11 -6.33 -17.79 -5.38
CA SER A 11 -4.92 -17.45 -5.63
C SER A 11 -4.72 -16.61 -6.89
N LYS A 12 -5.49 -16.89 -7.95
CA LYS A 12 -5.45 -16.14 -9.20
C LYS A 12 -5.84 -14.68 -9.01
N GLU A 13 -6.96 -14.41 -8.37
CA GLU A 13 -7.43 -13.06 -8.11
C GLU A 13 -6.53 -12.31 -7.12
N ALA A 14 -6.06 -12.98 -6.06
CA ALA A 14 -5.10 -12.41 -5.12
C ALA A 14 -3.78 -12.01 -5.82
N SER A 15 -3.23 -12.91 -6.65
CA SER A 15 -2.03 -12.64 -7.46
C SER A 15 -2.27 -11.48 -8.42
N GLN A 16 -3.47 -11.36 -8.99
CA GLN A 16 -3.82 -10.27 -9.91
C GLN A 16 -3.82 -8.91 -9.20
N ILE A 17 -4.34 -8.82 -7.98
CA ILE A 17 -4.27 -7.61 -7.16
C ILE A 17 -2.80 -7.24 -6.92
N VAL A 18 -1.97 -8.20 -6.53
CA VAL A 18 -0.54 -7.97 -6.27
C VAL A 18 0.21 -7.55 -7.55
N ARG A 19 -0.14 -8.11 -8.71
CA ARG A 19 0.37 -7.66 -10.02
C ARG A 19 0.00 -6.22 -10.29
N PHE A 20 -1.26 -5.84 -10.10
CA PHE A 20 -1.67 -4.45 -10.30
C PHE A 20 -0.95 -3.50 -9.35
N VAL A 21 -0.71 -3.90 -8.10
CA VAL A 21 0.12 -3.15 -7.15
C VAL A 21 1.56 -3.03 -7.65
N TYR A 22 2.17 -4.12 -8.09
CA TYR A 22 3.55 -4.15 -8.61
C TYR A 22 3.74 -3.20 -9.79
N PHE A 23 2.82 -3.27 -10.76
CA PHE A 23 2.77 -2.41 -11.95
C PHE A 23 2.16 -1.03 -11.71
N ARG A 24 1.91 -0.67 -10.44
CA ARG A 24 1.30 0.61 -10.02
C ARG A 24 -0.02 0.96 -10.72
N SER A 25 -0.74 -0.05 -11.18
CA SER A 25 -2.11 0.04 -11.66
C SER A 25 -3.09 0.08 -10.48
N LEU A 26 -2.88 1.01 -9.54
CA LEU A 26 -3.63 1.10 -8.28
C LEU A 26 -5.15 1.21 -8.47
N PRO A 27 -5.70 1.97 -9.45
CA PRO A 27 -7.13 1.99 -9.69
C PRO A 27 -7.71 0.62 -10.05
N ARG A 28 -6.95 -0.22 -10.78
CA ARG A 28 -7.36 -1.60 -11.10
C ARG A 28 -7.28 -2.50 -9.87
N ALA A 29 -6.23 -2.36 -9.04
CA ALA A 29 -6.14 -3.08 -7.78
C ALA A 29 -7.32 -2.75 -6.85
N GLU A 30 -7.71 -1.48 -6.76
CA GLU A 30 -8.85 -1.02 -5.95
C GLU A 30 -10.18 -1.61 -6.45
N GLN A 31 -10.38 -1.71 -7.76
CA GLN A 31 -11.57 -2.30 -8.36
C GLN A 31 -11.73 -3.81 -8.08
N GLU A 32 -10.62 -4.53 -7.91
CA GLU A 32 -10.63 -5.98 -7.61
C GLU A 32 -10.91 -6.30 -6.13
N LEU A 33 -10.70 -5.34 -5.22
CA LEU A 33 -10.87 -5.56 -3.78
C LEU A 33 -12.34 -5.81 -3.36
N PRO A 34 -13.36 -5.04 -3.79
CA PRO A 34 -14.75 -5.31 -3.40
C PRO A 34 -15.28 -6.68 -3.88
N PRO A 35 -15.07 -7.12 -5.14
CA PRO A 35 -15.43 -8.46 -5.57
C PRO A 35 -14.74 -9.55 -4.73
N MET A 36 -13.46 -9.37 -4.40
CA MET A 36 -12.72 -10.28 -3.53
C MET A 36 -13.36 -10.34 -2.13
N LYS A 37 -13.67 -9.19 -1.53
CA LYS A 37 -14.34 -9.12 -0.22
C LYS A 37 -15.65 -9.88 -0.20
N ASN A 38 -16.48 -9.70 -1.24
CA ASN A 38 -17.77 -10.36 -1.34
C ASN A 38 -17.61 -11.88 -1.40
N LYS A 39 -16.65 -12.38 -2.19
CA LYS A 39 -16.33 -13.80 -2.30
C LYS A 39 -15.86 -14.43 -0.99
N LEU A 40 -15.16 -13.65 -0.15
CA LEU A 40 -14.59 -14.11 1.12
C LEU A 40 -15.53 -13.95 2.32
N SER A 41 -16.59 -13.14 2.18
CA SER A 41 -17.51 -12.82 3.29
C SER A 41 -18.18 -14.04 3.94
N GLY A 42 -18.44 -15.09 3.17
CA GLY A 42 -19.02 -16.34 3.66
C GLY A 42 -18.03 -17.29 4.35
N LEU A 43 -16.76 -16.91 4.47
CA LEU A 43 -15.70 -17.78 5.03
C LEU A 43 -15.31 -17.42 6.47
N GLY A 44 -16.06 -16.54 7.14
CA GLY A 44 -15.77 -16.16 8.52
C GLY A 44 -14.41 -15.45 8.69
N ASP A 45 -13.75 -15.69 9.82
CA ASP A 45 -12.52 -14.99 10.21
C ASP A 45 -11.36 -15.28 9.27
N VAL A 46 -11.28 -16.50 8.74
CA VAL A 46 -10.25 -16.85 7.76
C VAL A 46 -10.40 -16.07 6.44
N GLY A 47 -11.63 -15.85 5.98
CA GLY A 47 -11.90 -14.98 4.83
C GLY A 47 -11.53 -13.52 5.11
N ARG A 48 -11.80 -13.04 6.34
CA ARG A 48 -11.47 -11.69 6.76
C ARG A 48 -9.95 -11.46 6.80
N GLY A 49 -9.19 -12.36 7.42
CA GLY A 49 -7.73 -12.24 7.49
C GLY A 49 -7.08 -12.23 6.10
N PHE A 50 -7.56 -13.08 5.20
CA PHE A 50 -7.09 -13.11 3.81
C PHE A 50 -7.36 -11.77 3.09
N TYR A 51 -8.56 -11.23 3.22
CA TYR A 51 -8.93 -9.95 2.63
C TYR A 51 -8.11 -8.78 3.20
N ASP A 52 -7.96 -8.73 4.52
CA ASP A 52 -7.25 -7.64 5.21
C ASP A 52 -5.78 -7.59 4.83
N ALA A 53 -5.13 -8.75 4.63
CA ALA A 53 -3.76 -8.82 4.11
C ALA A 53 -3.64 -8.18 2.72
N LEU A 54 -4.52 -8.56 1.78
CA LEU A 54 -4.51 -8.00 0.42
C LEU A 54 -4.81 -6.50 0.41
N ARG A 55 -5.79 -6.08 1.21
CA ARG A 55 -6.11 -4.66 1.38
C ARG A 55 -4.94 -3.88 1.98
N GLY A 56 -4.24 -4.47 2.94
CA GLY A 56 -3.04 -3.88 3.56
C GLY A 56 -1.93 -3.67 2.55
N ILE A 57 -1.65 -4.67 1.69
CA ILE A 57 -0.69 -4.55 0.59
C ILE A 57 -1.05 -3.40 -0.37
N TYR A 58 -2.32 -3.34 -0.78
CA TYR A 58 -2.81 -2.25 -1.63
C TYR A 58 -2.64 -0.88 -0.95
N THR A 59 -3.03 -0.77 0.31
CA THR A 59 -2.99 0.49 1.07
C THR A 59 -1.56 0.98 1.22
N ALA A 60 -0.63 0.09 1.59
CA ALA A 60 0.79 0.42 1.68
C ALA A 60 1.36 0.97 0.36
N ALA A 61 0.94 0.42 -0.77
CA ALA A 61 1.35 0.90 -2.09
C ALA A 61 0.67 2.23 -2.46
N LYS A 62 -0.63 2.38 -2.16
CA LYS A 62 -1.42 3.59 -2.40
C LYS A 62 -0.84 4.79 -1.66
N ASP A 63 -0.56 4.60 -0.38
CA ASP A 63 -0.06 5.65 0.51
C ASP A 63 1.46 5.84 0.39
N ARG A 64 2.12 5.04 -0.46
CA ARG A 64 3.58 5.01 -0.63
C ARG A 64 4.31 4.84 0.71
N ASP A 65 3.75 4.01 1.59
CA ASP A 65 4.34 3.75 2.91
C ASP A 65 5.62 2.92 2.76
N LEU A 66 6.75 3.61 2.72
CA LEU A 66 8.08 3.01 2.59
C LEU A 66 8.52 2.24 3.85
N SER A 67 7.83 2.46 4.97
CA SER A 67 8.10 1.75 6.22
C SER A 67 7.43 0.37 6.26
N SER A 68 6.36 0.19 5.48
CA SER A 68 5.65 -1.08 5.37
C SER A 68 6.54 -2.21 4.86
N TYR A 69 6.26 -3.42 5.35
CA TYR A 69 7.06 -4.59 4.99
C TYR A 69 6.98 -4.92 3.50
N PHE A 70 5.79 -4.86 2.91
CA PHE A 70 5.59 -5.10 1.48
C PHE A 70 6.41 -4.12 0.62
N MET A 71 6.40 -2.83 0.94
CA MET A 71 7.11 -1.82 0.15
C MET A 71 8.63 -1.94 0.27
N LYS A 72 9.14 -2.36 1.44
CA LYS A 72 10.57 -2.69 1.61
C LYS A 72 10.99 -3.83 0.69
N LEU A 73 10.22 -4.92 0.65
CA LEU A 73 10.49 -6.07 -0.23
C LEU A 73 10.33 -5.72 -1.71
N TYR A 74 9.29 -4.95 -2.05
CA TYR A 74 9.07 -4.47 -3.41
C TYR A 74 10.28 -3.71 -3.96
N ARG A 75 10.85 -2.78 -3.17
CA ARG A 75 11.96 -1.92 -3.60
C ARG A 75 13.32 -2.60 -3.52
N HIS A 76 13.57 -3.40 -2.49
CA HIS A 76 14.93 -3.83 -2.14
C HIS A 76 15.06 -5.33 -1.92
N GLY A 77 13.95 -6.08 -1.91
CA GLY A 77 13.97 -7.50 -1.65
C GLY A 77 14.56 -8.29 -2.82
N ASP A 78 15.41 -9.25 -2.48
CA ASP A 78 15.90 -10.23 -3.42
C ASP A 78 14.81 -11.28 -3.74
N PRO A 79 14.62 -11.70 -5.01
CA PRO A 79 13.58 -12.66 -5.37
C PRO A 79 13.70 -14.04 -4.69
N ASP A 80 14.91 -14.56 -4.47
CA ASP A 80 15.11 -15.84 -3.78
C ASP A 80 14.75 -15.72 -2.29
N GLN A 81 15.11 -14.60 -1.66
CA GLN A 81 14.71 -14.32 -0.28
C GLN A 81 13.20 -14.14 -0.13
N ILE A 82 12.54 -13.45 -1.07
CA ILE A 82 11.09 -13.28 -1.07
C ILE A 82 10.39 -14.63 -1.27
N SER A 83 10.91 -15.48 -2.16
CA SER A 83 10.37 -16.85 -2.33
C SER A 83 10.48 -17.65 -1.03
N SER A 84 11.62 -17.57 -0.35
CA SER A 84 11.83 -18.24 0.94
C SER A 84 10.88 -17.73 2.03
N LEU A 85 10.49 -16.45 1.99
CA LEU A 85 9.48 -15.89 2.89
C LEU A 85 8.08 -16.43 2.61
N SER A 86 7.73 -16.64 1.32
CA SER A 86 6.47 -17.29 0.95
C SER A 86 6.35 -18.68 1.58
N ASP A 87 7.41 -19.49 1.50
CA ASP A 87 7.44 -20.83 2.10
C ASP A 87 7.30 -20.79 3.63
N ARG A 88 7.87 -19.78 4.29
CA ARG A 88 7.69 -19.58 5.74
C ARG A 88 6.26 -19.24 6.09
N PHE A 89 5.63 -18.31 5.38
CA PHE A 89 4.21 -17.97 5.61
C PHE A 89 3.30 -19.18 5.42
N LYS A 90 3.59 -20.01 4.40
CA LYS A 90 2.90 -21.28 4.21
C LYS A 90 3.05 -22.19 5.43
N GLN A 91 4.27 -22.43 5.90
CA GLN A 91 4.52 -23.28 7.07
C GLN A 91 3.81 -22.75 8.32
N ASP A 92 3.84 -21.44 8.53
CA ASP A 92 3.22 -20.77 9.68
C ASP A 92 1.68 -20.90 9.63
N ALA A 93 1.09 -20.84 8.44
CA ALA A 93 -0.35 -21.05 8.26
C ALA A 93 -0.82 -22.46 8.69
N TYR A 94 0.06 -23.47 8.61
CA TYR A 94 -0.24 -24.86 9.00
C TYR A 94 0.02 -25.18 10.47
N ARG A 95 0.58 -24.26 11.26
CA ARG A 95 0.79 -24.52 12.69
C ARG A 95 -0.56 -24.68 13.40
N SER A 96 -0.62 -25.58 14.38
CA SER A 96 -1.83 -25.83 15.16
C SER A 96 -2.26 -24.66 16.04
N THR A 97 -1.32 -23.77 16.38
CA THR A 97 -1.56 -22.57 17.19
C THR A 97 -2.10 -21.40 16.39
N THR A 98 -2.02 -21.46 15.06
CA THR A 98 -2.46 -20.40 14.17
C THR A 98 -3.99 -20.38 14.13
N ASP A 99 -4.57 -19.27 14.57
CA ASP A 99 -6.02 -19.08 14.56
C ASP A 99 -6.55 -18.90 13.12
N GLU A 100 -7.87 -18.87 12.97
CA GLU A 100 -8.49 -18.80 11.64
C GLU A 100 -8.17 -17.50 10.90
N TYR A 101 -8.20 -16.36 11.60
CA TYR A 101 -7.88 -15.06 11.01
C TYR A 101 -6.43 -15.02 10.55
N GLU A 102 -5.51 -15.38 11.44
CA GLU A 102 -4.07 -15.42 11.19
C GLU A 102 -3.77 -16.37 10.03
N ARG A 103 -4.42 -17.53 9.98
CA ARG A 103 -4.25 -18.49 8.88
C ARG A 103 -4.64 -17.87 7.53
N GLY A 104 -5.77 -17.17 7.47
CA GLY A 104 -6.18 -16.46 6.26
C GLY A 104 -5.18 -15.39 5.84
N TYR A 105 -4.73 -14.61 6.83
CA TYR A 105 -3.73 -13.55 6.65
C TYR A 105 -2.41 -14.10 6.10
N LEU A 106 -1.89 -15.18 6.68
CA LEU A 106 -0.64 -15.83 6.28
C LEU A 106 -0.74 -16.45 4.88
N ILE A 107 -1.86 -17.08 4.52
CA ILE A 107 -2.05 -17.64 3.17
C ILE A 107 -2.09 -16.52 2.10
N ALA A 108 -2.72 -15.38 2.40
CA ALA A 108 -2.67 -14.24 1.49
C ALA A 108 -1.24 -13.70 1.32
N TRP A 109 -0.45 -13.64 2.39
CA TRP A 109 0.96 -13.26 2.32
C TRP A 109 1.82 -14.29 1.58
N GLU A 110 1.59 -15.59 1.76
CA GLU A 110 2.21 -16.66 0.96
C GLU A 110 2.04 -16.36 -0.54
N ILE A 111 0.80 -16.18 -0.97
CA ILE A 111 0.46 -15.92 -2.39
C ILE A 111 1.09 -14.60 -2.86
N ALA A 112 1.02 -13.55 -2.05
CA ALA A 112 1.56 -12.25 -2.41
C ALA A 112 3.09 -12.27 -2.55
N MET A 113 3.80 -12.93 -1.63
CA MET A 113 5.25 -13.08 -1.71
C MET A 113 5.64 -13.94 -2.90
N LYS A 114 4.93 -15.03 -3.15
CA LYS A 114 5.20 -15.88 -4.32
C LYS A 114 5.07 -15.07 -5.61
N THR A 115 3.97 -14.33 -5.74
CA THR A 115 3.71 -13.45 -6.89
C THR A 115 4.78 -12.36 -7.02
N LEU A 116 5.16 -11.70 -5.93
CA LEU A 116 6.17 -10.65 -5.94
C LEU A 116 7.55 -11.19 -6.37
N SER A 117 7.96 -12.34 -5.82
CA SER A 117 9.19 -13.03 -6.24
C SER A 117 9.18 -13.31 -7.74
N ASP A 118 8.10 -13.91 -8.24
CA ASP A 118 8.00 -14.30 -9.64
C ASP A 118 8.04 -13.08 -10.57
N LEU A 119 7.34 -11.99 -10.22
CA LEU A 119 7.37 -10.73 -10.96
C LEU A 119 8.76 -10.08 -10.98
N LYS A 120 9.50 -10.13 -9.87
CA LYS A 120 10.86 -9.57 -9.83
C LYS A 120 11.85 -10.40 -10.65
N ARG A 121 11.62 -11.71 -10.81
CA ARG A 121 12.41 -12.54 -11.74
C ARG A 121 12.06 -12.28 -13.19
N GLU A 122 10.77 -12.14 -13.49
CA GLU A 122 10.27 -11.92 -14.84
C GLU A 122 10.61 -10.51 -15.36
N TYR A 123 10.60 -9.52 -14.46
CA TYR A 123 10.87 -8.12 -14.78
C TYR A 123 11.99 -7.54 -13.88
N PRO A 124 13.26 -7.96 -14.07
CA PRO A 124 14.37 -7.56 -13.19
C PRO A 124 14.67 -6.06 -13.21
N ASP A 125 14.38 -5.40 -14.34
CA ASP A 125 14.61 -3.96 -14.54
C ASP A 125 13.41 -3.08 -14.12
N TYR A 126 12.31 -3.70 -13.68
CA TYR A 126 11.06 -3.01 -13.32
C TYR A 126 10.98 -2.72 -11.81
N PRO A 127 10.45 -1.56 -11.45
CA PRO A 127 11.21 -0.38 -11.08
C PRO A 127 12.16 -0.58 -9.89
N MET A 128 13.41 -0.18 -10.10
CA MET A 128 14.22 0.46 -9.06
C MET A 128 14.73 1.79 -9.61
N LYS A 129 14.49 2.88 -8.86
CA LYS A 129 15.02 4.24 -9.08
C LYS A 129 14.25 5.04 -10.13
N ASP A 130 13.42 5.95 -9.63
CA ASP A 130 13.03 7.24 -10.22
C ASP A 130 11.61 7.58 -9.76
N GLU A 131 11.48 7.86 -8.47
CA GLU A 131 10.43 8.75 -8.02
C GLU A 131 11.09 9.94 -7.31
N PRO A 132 10.86 11.18 -7.78
CA PRO A 132 11.14 12.35 -6.97
C PRO A 132 10.32 12.22 -5.68
N GLN A 133 11.00 12.32 -4.53
CA GLN A 133 10.34 12.37 -3.24
C GLN A 133 9.39 13.59 -3.26
N GLN A 134 8.08 13.34 -3.14
CA GLN A 134 7.06 14.39 -2.99
C GLN A 134 7.15 15.13 -1.63
N SER A 135 8.16 14.84 -0.81
CA SER A 135 8.44 15.52 0.46
C SER A 135 8.85 16.99 0.33
N LYS A 136 8.97 17.53 -0.89
CA LYS A 136 9.24 18.96 -1.13
C LYS A 136 8.01 19.79 -1.49
N VAL A 137 6.86 19.21 -1.83
CA VAL A 137 5.70 19.99 -2.29
C VAL A 137 4.90 20.55 -1.11
N GLU A 138 4.72 19.78 -0.04
CA GLU A 138 3.95 20.25 1.14
C GLU A 138 4.66 21.37 1.92
N LYS A 139 5.99 21.46 1.88
CA LYS A 139 6.72 22.57 2.54
C LYS A 139 6.71 23.89 1.75
N ALA A 140 6.33 23.88 0.48
CA ALA A 140 6.32 25.09 -0.36
C ALA A 140 4.97 25.83 -0.29
N GLU A 141 3.86 25.13 -0.07
CA GLU A 141 2.53 25.75 0.01
C GLU A 141 2.21 26.34 1.40
N GLU A 142 2.82 25.85 2.49
CA GLU A 142 2.65 26.46 3.83
C GLU A 142 3.50 27.72 4.08
N GLN A 143 4.48 28.02 3.23
CA GLN A 143 5.38 29.18 3.41
C GLN A 143 5.04 30.41 2.56
N SER A 144 4.02 30.37 1.70
CA SER A 144 3.74 31.47 0.76
C SER A 144 2.52 32.32 1.08
N ASP A 145 1.90 32.20 2.25
CA ASP A 145 0.65 32.92 2.52
C ASP A 145 0.60 33.58 3.91
N PHE A 146 1.60 34.41 4.24
CA PHE A 146 1.46 35.43 5.30
C PHE A 146 2.49 36.57 5.13
N ASP A 147 2.36 37.36 4.05
CA ASP A 147 3.05 38.65 3.93
C ASP A 147 2.07 39.78 4.32
N VAL A 148 1.95 40.03 5.62
CA VAL A 148 1.13 41.14 6.16
C VAL A 148 1.96 42.42 6.09
N GLN A 149 1.69 43.24 5.07
CA GLN A 149 2.28 44.57 4.96
C GLN A 149 1.83 45.49 6.12
N PRO A 150 2.74 46.27 6.73
CA PRO A 150 2.38 47.20 7.79
C PRO A 150 1.58 48.41 7.25
N ARG A 151 0.42 48.63 7.86
CA ARG A 151 -0.57 49.68 7.54
C ARG A 151 0.04 51.09 7.73
N LYS A 152 0.11 51.90 6.65
CA LYS A 152 0.48 53.33 6.70
C LYS A 152 -0.54 54.12 7.53
N LYS A 153 -0.07 54.91 8.51
CA LYS A 153 -0.89 55.88 9.26
C LYS A 153 -1.36 57.03 8.34
N PRO A 154 -2.62 57.46 8.39
CA PRO A 154 -3.07 58.64 7.65
C PRO A 154 -2.63 59.94 8.36
N LYS A 155 -1.92 60.82 7.65
CA LYS A 155 -1.74 62.24 8.02
C LYS A 155 -3.02 62.99 7.66
N ALA A 156 -3.72 63.53 8.65
CA ALA A 156 -4.79 64.49 8.45
C ALA A 156 -4.22 65.91 8.23
N LYS A 157 -4.93 66.65 7.38
CA LYS A 157 -4.53 67.88 6.68
C LYS A 157 -4.38 69.11 7.59
N GLU A 158 -3.28 69.84 7.41
CA GLU A 158 -3.21 71.29 7.64
C GLU A 158 -4.03 71.99 6.54
N ARG A 159 -5.03 72.77 6.95
CA ARG A 159 -5.63 73.81 6.10
C ARG A 159 -5.25 75.15 6.70
N ASP A 160 -4.30 75.77 6.03
CA ASP A 160 -3.84 77.13 6.23
C ASP A 160 -4.88 78.12 5.66
N ARG A 161 -5.19 79.18 6.42
CA ARG A 161 -5.21 80.59 5.95
C ARG A 161 -5.72 81.54 7.04
N SER A 162 -4.78 82.36 7.47
CA SER A 162 -4.88 83.64 8.16
C SER A 162 -5.80 84.67 7.49
N GLY A 163 -6.48 85.47 8.31
CA GLY A 163 -7.29 86.63 7.92
C GLY A 163 -8.31 86.98 8.99
#